data_AF-A0A7J9LA06-F1
#
_entry.id   AF-A0A7J9LA06-F1
#
_cell.length_a   1.000
_cell.length_b   1.000
_cell.length_c   1.000
_cell.angle_alpha   90.00
_cell.angle_beta   90.00
_cell.angle_gamma   90.00
#
_symmetry.space_group_name_H-M   'P 1'
#
loop_
_entity.id
_entity.type
_entity.pdbx_description
1 polymer ?
#
loop_
_entity_poly.entity_id
_entity_poly.type
_entity_poly.pdbx_seq_one_letter_code
_entity_poly.pdbx_strand_id
1 'polypeptide(L)'
;MARRQPRLSHLDLSTTSLLQNFIGCFNWGNRDKSRYIHMLEELKQIEEKKEKALADFAQNPNIFNSSTPRNAIEEQIKIVKKISLELRIEQHEVKSTIEGLEKELIPMKEEVFVYYDQRREMLKQKEAAQYCISKLRQTFVEMNGMYDEYISLLSNAKELARNKDVAALWKLSHQQVEEFMSEWNHPYVKTFRTNYKFSILPSLSDRWLSRDGRIGFGDDDRETLRYIEDICSIN
;
A
#
# COMPACT_ATOMS: atom_id res chain seq x y z
N MET A 1 -22.23 34.04 -78.68
CA MET A 1 -21.96 35.20 -79.58
C MET A 1 -23.23 36.04 -79.71
N ALA A 2 -23.04 37.31 -80.02
CA ALA A 2 -24.04 38.31 -80.41
C ALA A 2 -24.79 39.05 -79.29
N ARG A 3 -24.14 40.15 -78.88
CA ARG A 3 -24.77 41.46 -78.60
C ARG A 3 -25.83 41.79 -79.66
N ARG A 4 -26.86 42.53 -79.28
CA ARG A 4 -27.15 43.88 -79.84
C ARG A 4 -28.40 44.47 -79.19
N GLN A 5 -28.21 45.53 -78.42
CA GLN A 5 -29.16 46.64 -78.42
C GLN A 5 -29.26 47.22 -79.84
N PRO A 6 -30.40 47.82 -80.19
CA PRO A 6 -30.37 49.06 -80.92
C PRO A 6 -31.25 50.15 -80.28
N ARG A 7 -30.55 51.21 -79.86
CA ARG A 7 -30.73 52.62 -80.22
C ARG A 7 -32.14 53.25 -80.16
N LEU A 8 -32.23 54.22 -79.25
CA LEU A 8 -33.03 55.44 -79.36
C LEU A 8 -32.84 56.14 -80.72
N SER A 9 -33.93 56.54 -81.36
CA SER A 9 -34.33 57.95 -81.54
C SER A 9 -35.41 58.04 -82.61
N HIS A 10 -36.56 58.61 -82.28
CA HIS A 10 -36.89 59.98 -82.64
C HIS A 10 -38.29 60.35 -82.14
N LEU A 11 -38.34 61.54 -81.52
CA LEU A 11 -39.49 62.39 -81.25
C LEU A 11 -40.40 62.52 -82.52
N ASP A 12 -41.71 62.79 -82.47
CA ASP A 12 -42.41 63.65 -81.53
C ASP A 12 -43.95 63.60 -81.65
N LEU A 13 -44.59 64.07 -80.56
CA LEU A 13 -45.87 64.80 -80.45
C LEU A 13 -47.18 64.20 -80.98
N SER A 14 -48.13 63.97 -80.07
CA SER A 14 -49.37 64.77 -80.05
C SER A 14 -50.29 64.39 -78.87
N THR A 15 -50.46 65.37 -77.98
CA THR A 15 -51.61 65.75 -77.14
C THR A 15 -52.61 64.67 -76.66
N THR A 16 -53.00 64.76 -75.38
CA THR A 16 -54.18 64.13 -74.71
C THR A 16 -54.05 62.82 -73.93
N SER A 17 -52.85 62.24 -73.73
CA SER A 17 -52.65 61.28 -72.61
C SER A 17 -52.85 61.91 -71.22
N LEU A 18 -52.92 63.25 -71.19
CA LEU A 18 -53.05 64.09 -70.01
C LEU A 18 -54.50 64.25 -69.50
N LEU A 19 -55.54 63.76 -70.19
CA LEU A 19 -56.93 64.03 -69.78
C LEU A 19 -57.76 62.80 -69.35
N GLN A 20 -57.28 61.57 -69.49
CA GLN A 20 -58.09 60.39 -69.14
C GLN A 20 -57.56 59.50 -68.02
N ASN A 21 -56.29 59.65 -67.61
CA ASN A 21 -55.83 59.13 -66.31
C ASN A 21 -56.15 60.09 -65.15
N PHE A 22 -57.04 61.05 -65.40
CA PHE A 22 -57.39 62.17 -64.52
C PHE A 22 -58.23 61.78 -63.29
N ILE A 23 -58.68 60.53 -63.08
CA ILE A 23 -59.70 60.27 -62.03
C ILE A 23 -59.43 59.03 -61.14
N GLY A 24 -58.39 58.24 -61.42
CA GLY A 24 -58.01 57.08 -60.58
C GLY A 24 -57.11 57.39 -59.38
N CYS A 25 -56.72 58.66 -59.19
CA CYS A 25 -55.82 59.11 -58.12
C CYS A 25 -56.51 59.39 -56.78
N PHE A 26 -57.75 58.92 -56.54
CA PHE A 26 -58.59 59.43 -55.44
C PHE A 26 -58.88 58.48 -54.26
N ASN A 27 -58.06 57.46 -53.98
CA ASN A 27 -58.30 56.60 -52.80
C ASN A 27 -57.09 56.19 -51.96
N TRP A 28 -56.03 57.01 -51.94
CA TRP A 28 -54.94 56.89 -50.94
C TRP A 28 -54.90 58.06 -49.93
N GLY A 29 -55.88 58.98 -50.01
CA GLY A 29 -55.88 60.23 -49.27
C GLY A 29 -56.65 60.25 -47.94
N ASN A 30 -57.25 59.16 -47.46
CA ASN A 30 -58.19 59.30 -46.32
C ASN A 30 -58.27 58.14 -45.31
N ARG A 31 -57.34 57.17 -45.31
CA ARG A 31 -57.41 56.04 -44.37
C ARG A 31 -56.36 56.04 -43.24
N ASP A 32 -55.39 56.95 -43.23
CA ASP A 32 -54.40 57.00 -42.12
C ASP A 32 -53.65 58.35 -41.95
N LYS A 33 -54.28 59.48 -42.34
CA LYS A 33 -53.66 60.81 -42.20
C LYS A 33 -53.29 61.15 -40.75
N SER A 34 -54.12 60.74 -39.79
CA SER A 34 -53.84 60.93 -38.36
C SER A 34 -52.64 60.11 -37.87
N ARG A 35 -52.44 58.88 -38.35
CA ARG A 35 -51.25 58.07 -37.99
C ARG A 35 -49.96 58.67 -38.55
N TYR A 36 -50.01 59.17 -39.78
CA TYR A 36 -48.86 59.81 -40.40
C TYR A 36 -48.44 61.09 -39.65
N ILE A 37 -49.41 61.92 -39.25
CA ILE A 37 -49.16 63.12 -38.43
C ILE A 37 -48.57 62.74 -37.06
N HIS A 38 -49.12 61.72 -36.40
CA HIS A 38 -48.62 61.21 -35.11
C HIS A 38 -47.16 60.71 -35.21
N MET A 39 -46.82 59.96 -36.26
CA MET A 39 -45.45 59.50 -36.49
C MET A 39 -44.46 60.65 -36.69
N LEU A 40 -44.87 61.73 -37.37
CA LEU A 40 -44.01 62.91 -37.54
C LEU A 40 -43.76 63.65 -36.22
N GLU A 41 -44.77 63.71 -35.34
CA GLU A 41 -44.62 64.28 -34.00
C GLU A 41 -43.72 63.42 -33.11
N GLU A 42 -43.84 62.09 -33.17
CA GLU A 42 -42.96 61.16 -32.46
C GLU A 42 -41.50 61.27 -32.94
N LEU A 43 -41.27 61.34 -34.25
CA LEU A 43 -39.93 61.54 -34.81
C LEU A 43 -39.33 62.86 -34.32
N LYS A 44 -40.11 63.94 -34.31
CA LYS A 44 -39.67 65.23 -33.78
C LYS A 44 -39.31 65.16 -32.30
N GLN A 45 -40.12 64.48 -31.48
CA GLN A 45 -39.81 64.28 -30.06
C GLN A 45 -38.57 63.43 -29.84
N ILE A 46 -38.34 62.40 -30.67
CA ILE A 46 -37.13 61.57 -30.62
C ILE A 46 -35.90 62.40 -31.01
N GLU A 47 -36.00 63.24 -32.03
CA GLU A 47 -34.94 64.14 -32.47
C GLU A 47 -34.59 65.16 -31.37
N GLU A 48 -35.59 65.79 -30.75
CA GLU A 48 -35.40 66.71 -29.62
C GLU A 48 -34.82 66.02 -28.38
N LYS A 49 -35.25 64.78 -28.09
CA LYS A 49 -34.66 63.98 -26.99
C LYS A 49 -33.21 63.61 -27.28
N LYS A 50 -32.88 63.31 -28.53
CA LYS A 50 -31.51 63.02 -28.97
C LYS A 50 -30.64 64.27 -28.86
N GLU A 51 -31.11 65.43 -29.30
CA GLU A 51 -30.38 66.70 -29.13
C GLU A 51 -30.18 67.05 -27.66
N LYS A 52 -31.20 66.86 -26.81
CA LYS A 52 -31.06 67.04 -25.35
C LYS A 52 -30.03 66.07 -24.75
N ALA A 53 -30.06 64.80 -25.12
CA ALA A 53 -29.07 63.83 -24.66
C ALA A 53 -27.65 64.17 -25.14
N LEU A 54 -27.51 64.71 -26.36
CA LEU A 54 -26.24 65.18 -26.92
C LEU A 54 -25.73 66.44 -26.21
N ALA A 55 -26.63 67.38 -25.90
CA ALA A 55 -26.34 68.58 -25.14
C ALA A 55 -25.98 68.26 -23.68
N ASP A 56 -26.72 67.35 -23.02
CA ASP A 56 -26.43 66.87 -21.68
C ASP A 56 -25.08 66.12 -21.63
N PHE A 57 -24.76 65.35 -22.68
CA PHE A 57 -23.43 64.72 -22.83
C PHE A 57 -22.31 65.74 -23.05
N ALA A 58 -22.57 66.79 -23.82
CA ALA A 58 -21.61 67.87 -24.06
C ALA A 58 -21.40 68.77 -22.83
N GLN A 59 -22.44 68.99 -22.02
CA GLN A 59 -22.39 69.76 -20.77
C GLN A 59 -21.87 68.95 -19.59
N ASN A 60 -22.01 67.62 -19.63
CA ASN A 60 -21.52 66.71 -18.61
C ASN A 60 -20.56 65.66 -19.21
N PRO A 61 -19.38 66.07 -19.72
CA PRO A 61 -18.36 65.16 -20.25
C PRO A 61 -17.75 64.25 -19.16
N ASN A 62 -18.15 64.45 -17.90
CA ASN A 62 -17.56 63.85 -16.72
C ASN A 62 -18.00 62.40 -16.45
N ILE A 63 -18.91 61.84 -17.25
CA ILE A 63 -19.37 60.45 -17.11
C ILE A 63 -18.21 59.45 -17.36
N PHE A 64 -17.15 59.86 -18.07
CA PHE A 64 -15.96 59.05 -18.36
C PHE A 64 -14.63 59.59 -17.78
N ASN A 65 -14.65 60.70 -17.03
CA ASN A 65 -13.42 61.32 -16.50
C ASN A 65 -12.93 60.70 -15.18
N SER A 66 -13.39 59.50 -14.84
CA SER A 66 -12.94 58.78 -13.65
C SER A 66 -11.62 58.01 -13.92
N SER A 67 -10.65 58.66 -14.57
CA SER A 67 -9.31 58.08 -14.77
C SER A 67 -8.68 57.69 -13.42
N THR A 68 -8.95 58.46 -12.36
CA THR A 68 -8.45 58.21 -11.01
C THR A 68 -8.88 56.86 -10.41
N PRO A 69 -10.18 56.51 -10.29
CA PRO A 69 -10.57 55.19 -9.79
C PRO A 69 -10.21 54.05 -10.74
N ARG A 70 -10.20 54.27 -12.07
CA ARG A 70 -9.76 53.24 -13.04
C ARG A 70 -8.29 52.89 -12.84
N ASN A 71 -7.42 53.90 -12.72
CA ASN A 71 -5.99 53.71 -12.46
C ASN A 71 -5.75 53.08 -11.08
N ALA A 72 -6.54 53.45 -10.07
CA ALA A 72 -6.47 52.82 -8.75
C ALA A 72 -6.85 51.32 -8.77
N ILE A 73 -7.88 50.95 -9.55
CA ILE A 73 -8.26 49.55 -9.78
C ILE A 73 -7.15 48.81 -10.54
N GLU A 74 -6.53 49.45 -11.53
CA GLU A 74 -5.45 48.86 -12.31
C GLU A 74 -4.20 48.58 -11.46
N GLU A 75 -3.81 49.50 -10.57
CA GLU A 75 -2.74 49.28 -9.61
C GLU A 75 -3.09 48.19 -8.58
N GLN A 76 -4.33 48.11 -8.11
CA GLN A 76 -4.77 46.99 -7.26
C GLN A 76 -4.67 45.64 -7.98
N ILE A 77 -5.09 45.57 -9.25
CA ILE A 77 -4.96 44.36 -10.08
C ILE A 77 -3.49 43.97 -10.22
N LYS A 78 -2.59 44.93 -10.39
CA LYS A 78 -1.15 44.69 -10.50
C LYS A 78 -0.57 44.12 -9.21
N ILE A 79 -0.97 44.66 -8.06
CA ILE A 79 -0.58 44.14 -6.73
C ILE A 79 -1.11 42.72 -6.54
N VAL A 80 -2.40 42.47 -6.82
CA VAL A 80 -3.01 41.14 -6.71
C VAL A 80 -2.32 40.14 -7.63
N LYS A 81 -1.97 40.53 -8.86
CA LYS A 81 -1.19 39.68 -9.78
C LYS A 81 0.18 39.34 -9.21
N LYS A 82 0.89 40.31 -8.63
CA LYS A 82 2.19 40.08 -8.00
C LYS A 82 2.08 39.11 -6.83
N ILE A 83 1.15 39.36 -5.90
CA ILE A 83 0.88 38.48 -4.75
C ILE A 83 0.50 37.07 -5.23
N SER A 84 -0.34 36.95 -6.25
CA SER A 84 -0.74 35.66 -6.80
C SER A 84 0.44 34.88 -7.41
N LEU A 85 1.45 35.56 -7.96
CA LEU A 85 2.64 34.90 -8.49
C LEU A 85 3.56 34.43 -7.35
N GLU A 86 3.79 35.29 -6.36
CA GLU A 86 4.59 34.97 -5.17
C GLU A 86 3.98 33.77 -4.42
N LEU A 87 2.67 33.79 -4.16
CA LEU A 87 1.97 32.67 -3.52
C LEU A 87 2.06 31.36 -4.31
N ARG A 88 2.05 31.42 -5.65
CA ARG A 88 2.20 30.21 -6.48
C ARG A 88 3.60 29.61 -6.36
N ILE A 89 4.62 30.45 -6.24
CA ILE A 89 6.01 30.00 -6.05
C ILE A 89 6.14 29.35 -4.68
N GLU A 90 5.69 30.03 -3.62
CA GLU A 90 5.70 29.48 -2.25
C GLU A 90 4.92 28.16 -2.17
N GLN A 91 3.74 28.09 -2.78
CA GLN A 91 2.95 26.86 -2.84
C GLN A 91 3.70 25.72 -3.54
N HIS A 92 4.40 26.03 -4.63
CA HIS A 92 5.21 25.04 -5.34
C HIS A 92 6.39 24.55 -4.50
N GLU A 93 7.08 25.45 -3.79
CA GLU A 93 8.17 25.10 -2.88
C GLU A 93 7.68 24.21 -1.74
N VAL A 94 6.60 24.60 -1.05
CA VAL A 94 5.99 23.79 0.01
C VAL A 94 5.60 22.42 -0.53
N LYS A 95 4.93 22.35 -1.68
CA LYS A 95 4.56 21.08 -2.31
C LYS A 95 5.79 20.21 -2.61
N SER A 96 6.85 20.80 -3.15
CA SER A 96 8.10 20.08 -3.41
C SER A 96 8.75 19.57 -2.12
N THR A 97 8.68 20.32 -1.01
CA THR A 97 9.20 19.84 0.28
C THR A 97 8.38 18.68 0.83
N ILE A 98 7.05 18.72 0.70
CA ILE A 98 6.16 17.63 1.10
C ILE A 98 6.48 16.36 0.30
N GLU A 99 6.59 16.48 -1.03
CA GLU A 99 6.94 15.34 -1.89
C GLU A 99 8.32 14.76 -1.56
N GLY A 100 9.28 15.61 -1.14
CA GLY A 100 10.59 15.17 -0.66
C GLY A 100 10.49 14.35 0.63
N LEU A 101 9.78 14.87 1.63
CA LEU A 101 9.57 14.20 2.92
C LEU A 101 8.78 12.89 2.77
N GLU A 102 7.78 12.86 1.87
CA GLU A 102 7.03 11.63 1.57
C GLU A 102 7.94 10.55 0.99
N LYS A 103 8.87 10.91 0.10
CA LYS A 103 9.86 9.97 -0.46
C LYS A 103 10.83 9.45 0.58
N GLU A 104 11.19 10.24 1.60
CA GLU A 104 12.03 9.79 2.72
C GLU A 104 11.25 8.94 3.73
N LEU A 105 9.95 9.20 3.90
CA LEU A 105 9.10 8.47 4.85
C LEU A 105 8.82 7.02 4.41
N ILE A 106 8.67 6.78 3.10
CA ILE A 106 8.42 5.44 2.54
C ILE A 106 9.50 4.42 2.96
N PRO A 107 10.81 4.63 2.66
CA PRO A 107 11.85 3.66 3.02
C PRO A 107 12.00 3.52 4.54
N MET A 108 11.82 4.59 5.31
CA MET A 108 11.86 4.52 6.77
C MET A 108 10.74 3.61 7.33
N LYS A 109 9.54 3.70 6.74
CA LYS A 109 8.41 2.84 7.11
C LYS A 109 8.69 1.38 6.76
N GLU A 110 9.26 1.12 5.58
CA GLU A 110 9.67 -0.23 5.16
C GLU A 110 10.74 -0.81 6.09
N GLU A 111 11.74 -0.02 6.47
CA GLU A 111 12.80 -0.41 7.39
C GLU A 111 12.24 -0.79 8.77
N VAL A 112 11.28 0.00 9.29
CA VAL A 112 10.57 -0.31 10.53
C VAL A 112 9.86 -1.66 10.45
N PHE A 113 9.20 -1.98 9.33
CA PHE A 113 8.59 -3.30 9.15
C PHE A 113 9.63 -4.44 9.13
N VAL A 114 10.76 -4.24 8.45
CA VAL A 114 11.87 -5.21 8.46
C VAL A 114 12.36 -5.46 9.89
N TYR A 115 12.54 -4.41 10.70
CA TYR A 115 12.94 -4.57 12.10
C TYR A 115 11.91 -5.31 12.94
N TYR A 116 10.61 -5.08 12.72
CA TYR A 116 9.56 -5.84 13.40
C TYR A 116 9.59 -7.32 13.06
N ASP A 117 9.79 -7.67 11.78
CA ASP A 117 9.86 -9.06 11.34
C ASP A 117 11.14 -9.75 11.83
N GLN A 118 12.29 -9.07 11.77
CA GLN A 118 13.54 -9.56 12.38
C GLN A 118 13.37 -9.83 13.87
N ARG A 119 12.76 -8.91 14.61
CA ARG A 119 12.51 -9.09 16.04
C ARG A 119 11.59 -10.28 16.31
N ARG A 120 10.56 -10.48 15.50
CA ARG A 120 9.65 -11.62 15.61
C ARG A 120 10.41 -12.93 15.41
N GLU A 121 11.27 -13.00 14.41
CA GLU A 121 12.03 -14.22 14.11
C GLU A 121 13.06 -14.51 15.20
N MET A 122 13.79 -13.50 15.66
CA MET A 122 14.71 -13.62 16.80
C MET A 122 14.01 -14.11 18.07
N LEU A 123 12.77 -13.67 18.31
CA LEU A 123 11.98 -14.12 19.46
C LEU A 123 11.64 -15.62 19.34
N LYS A 124 11.19 -16.08 18.18
CA LYS A 124 10.92 -17.51 17.94
C LYS A 124 12.17 -18.36 18.14
N GLN A 125 13.30 -17.92 17.59
CA GLN A 125 14.58 -18.62 17.76
C GLN A 125 15.00 -18.69 19.23
N LYS A 126 14.82 -17.59 19.97
CA LYS A 126 15.07 -17.56 21.42
C LYS A 126 14.19 -18.55 22.16
N GLU A 127 12.89 -18.59 21.87
CA GLU A 127 11.94 -19.51 22.52
C GLU A 127 12.28 -20.97 22.21
N ALA A 128 12.60 -21.29 20.95
CA ALA A 128 13.04 -22.62 20.55
C ALA A 128 14.34 -23.04 21.26
N ALA A 129 15.34 -22.15 21.31
CA ALA A 129 16.59 -22.41 22.02
C ALA A 129 16.36 -22.63 23.53
N GLN A 130 15.50 -21.82 24.16
CA GLN A 130 15.15 -21.98 25.58
C GLN A 130 14.44 -23.31 25.86
N TYR A 131 13.56 -23.75 24.95
CA TYR A 131 12.91 -25.05 25.03
C TYR A 131 13.93 -26.19 24.93
N CYS A 132 14.82 -26.15 23.94
CA CYS A 132 15.88 -27.15 23.75
C CYS A 132 16.81 -27.24 24.98
N ILE A 133 17.27 -26.10 25.51
CA ILE A 133 18.11 -26.07 26.71
C ILE A 133 17.38 -26.69 27.91
N SER A 134 16.09 -26.38 28.08
CA SER A 134 15.29 -26.92 29.18
C SER A 134 15.14 -28.44 29.05
N LYS A 135 14.91 -28.95 27.83
CA LYS A 135 14.84 -30.38 27.56
C LYS A 135 16.17 -31.09 27.83
N LEU A 136 17.29 -30.53 27.38
CA LEU A 136 18.61 -31.09 27.65
C LEU A 136 18.94 -31.13 29.15
N ARG A 137 18.53 -30.11 29.91
CA ARG A 137 18.69 -30.12 31.37
C ARG A 137 17.85 -31.20 32.03
N GLN A 138 16.61 -31.36 31.60
CA GLN A 138 15.73 -32.41 32.10
C GLN A 138 16.34 -33.79 31.85
N THR A 139 16.76 -34.09 30.61
CA THR A 139 17.37 -35.38 30.28
C THR A 139 18.67 -35.61 31.05
N PHE A 140 19.48 -34.57 31.27
CA PHE A 140 20.70 -34.68 32.07
C PHE A 140 20.41 -35.05 33.54
N VAL A 141 19.40 -34.43 34.16
CA VAL A 141 18.97 -34.77 35.52
C VAL A 141 18.47 -36.22 35.59
N GLU A 142 17.65 -36.64 34.62
CA GLU A 142 17.17 -38.02 34.51
C GLU A 142 18.33 -39.01 34.36
N MET A 143 19.29 -38.74 33.46
CA MET A 143 20.47 -39.59 33.25
C MET A 143 21.38 -39.67 34.49
N ASN A 144 21.58 -38.56 35.22
CA ASN A 144 22.34 -38.58 36.46
C ASN A 144 21.64 -39.42 37.54
N GLY A 145 20.32 -39.34 37.64
CA GLY A 145 19.55 -40.20 38.55
C GLY A 145 19.77 -41.69 38.27
N MET A 146 19.67 -42.09 37.00
CA MET A 146 19.95 -43.47 36.57
C MET A 146 21.40 -43.90 36.86
N TYR A 147 22.36 -42.99 36.72
CA TYR A 147 23.76 -43.25 37.04
C TYR A 147 23.98 -43.46 38.54
N ASP A 148 23.37 -42.63 39.38
CA ASP A 148 23.47 -42.76 40.84
C ASP A 148 22.86 -44.08 41.33
N GLU A 149 21.73 -44.50 40.74
CA GLU A 149 21.12 -45.82 40.98
C GLU A 149 22.06 -46.96 40.60
N TYR A 150 22.71 -46.88 39.43
CA TYR A 150 23.69 -47.85 38.98
C TYR A 150 24.90 -47.95 39.93
N ILE A 151 25.43 -46.81 40.39
CA ILE A 151 26.56 -46.78 41.33
C ILE A 151 26.17 -47.39 42.67
N SER A 152 24.96 -47.10 43.16
CA SER A 152 24.40 -47.69 44.38
C SER A 152 24.28 -49.22 44.26
N LEU A 153 23.70 -49.72 43.16
CA LEU A 153 23.59 -51.15 42.87
C LEU A 153 24.96 -51.84 42.83
N LEU A 154 25.93 -51.23 42.14
CA LEU A 154 27.29 -51.75 42.03
C LEU A 154 28.00 -51.79 43.40
N SER A 155 27.80 -50.75 44.23
CA SER A 155 28.34 -50.72 45.58
C SER A 155 27.77 -51.83 46.44
N ASN A 156 26.45 -52.02 46.40
CA ASN A 156 25.76 -53.11 47.11
C ASN A 156 26.31 -54.49 46.67
N ALA A 157 26.40 -54.75 45.37
CA ALA A 157 26.96 -55.99 44.84
C ALA A 157 28.41 -56.23 45.32
N LYS A 158 29.24 -55.18 45.37
CA LYS A 158 30.62 -55.26 45.88
C LYS A 158 30.66 -55.56 47.38
N GLU A 159 29.76 -55.00 48.17
CA GLU A 159 29.66 -55.28 49.61
C GLU A 159 29.24 -56.73 49.87
N LEU A 160 28.20 -57.21 49.18
CA LEU A 160 27.77 -58.61 49.26
C LEU A 160 28.91 -59.58 48.88
N ALA A 161 29.66 -59.26 47.82
CA ALA A 161 30.81 -60.04 47.40
C ALA A 161 31.94 -60.04 48.46
N ARG A 162 32.23 -58.88 49.08
CA ARG A 162 33.21 -58.78 50.19
C ARG A 162 32.79 -59.61 51.40
N ASN A 163 31.50 -59.62 51.71
CA ASN A 163 30.91 -60.40 52.80
C ASN A 163 30.75 -61.90 52.46
N LYS A 164 31.06 -62.29 51.21
CA LYS A 164 30.88 -63.65 50.67
C LYS A 164 29.43 -64.16 50.79
N ASP A 165 28.46 -63.27 50.78
CA ASP A 165 27.03 -63.62 50.79
C ASP A 165 26.58 -63.99 49.38
N VAL A 166 26.85 -65.23 48.99
CA VAL A 166 26.53 -65.77 47.66
C VAL A 166 25.02 -65.83 47.43
N ALA A 167 24.25 -66.12 48.48
CA ALA A 167 22.79 -66.24 48.38
C ALA A 167 22.14 -64.89 48.09
N ALA A 168 22.54 -63.84 48.82
CA ALA A 168 22.06 -62.47 48.56
C ALA A 168 22.51 -61.96 47.19
N LEU A 169 23.74 -62.25 46.77
CA LEU A 169 24.24 -61.85 45.46
C LEU A 169 23.46 -62.52 44.32
N TRP A 170 23.12 -63.80 44.46
CA TRP A 170 22.28 -64.52 43.50
C TRP A 170 20.89 -63.91 43.41
N LYS A 171 20.27 -63.58 44.56
CA LYS A 171 18.96 -62.93 44.60
C LYS A 171 18.98 -61.56 43.94
N LEU A 172 20.01 -60.74 44.21
CA LEU A 172 20.18 -59.42 43.59
C LEU A 172 20.30 -59.53 42.08
N SER A 173 21.16 -60.43 41.59
CA SER A 173 21.33 -60.70 40.17
C SER A 173 20.03 -61.15 39.50
N HIS A 174 19.34 -62.12 40.10
CA HIS A 174 18.09 -62.62 39.57
C HIS A 174 17.01 -61.53 39.49
N GLN A 175 16.87 -60.72 40.54
CA GLN A 175 15.92 -59.61 40.56
C GLN A 175 16.18 -58.59 39.44
N GLN A 176 17.45 -58.19 39.24
CA GLN A 176 17.80 -57.24 38.19
C GLN A 176 17.52 -57.78 36.78
N VAL A 177 17.73 -59.08 36.57
CA VAL A 177 17.39 -59.73 35.30
C VAL A 177 15.88 -59.75 35.08
N GLU A 178 15.08 -60.08 36.10
CA GLU A 178 13.62 -60.07 35.99
C GLU A 178 13.06 -58.67 35.73
N GLU A 179 13.58 -57.64 36.41
CA GLU A 179 13.23 -56.24 36.16
C GLU A 179 13.54 -55.84 34.71
N PHE A 180 14.75 -56.12 34.24
CA PHE A 180 15.14 -55.87 32.86
C PHE A 180 14.25 -56.61 31.85
N MET A 181 13.96 -57.90 32.09
CA MET A 181 13.15 -58.72 31.19
C MET A 181 11.69 -58.27 31.16
N SER A 182 11.17 -57.77 32.28
CA SER A 182 9.85 -57.15 32.35
C SER A 182 9.77 -55.92 31.44
N GLU A 183 10.74 -55.01 31.53
CA GLU A 183 10.79 -53.81 30.68
C GLU A 183 11.05 -54.15 29.21
N TRP A 184 11.94 -55.11 28.94
CA TRP A 184 12.29 -55.54 27.59
C TRP A 184 11.11 -56.14 26.84
N ASN A 185 10.32 -56.98 27.52
CA ASN A 185 9.19 -57.69 26.92
C ASN A 185 7.88 -56.90 26.99
N HIS A 186 7.87 -55.71 27.62
CA HIS A 186 6.66 -54.92 27.74
C HIS A 186 6.16 -54.47 26.34
N PRO A 187 4.93 -54.83 25.93
CA PRO A 187 4.44 -54.61 24.56
C PRO A 187 4.38 -53.13 24.18
N TYR A 188 4.10 -52.27 25.16
CA TYR A 188 3.86 -50.84 24.97
C TYR A 188 5.11 -49.96 25.22
N VAL A 189 6.21 -50.52 25.72
CA VAL A 189 7.44 -49.76 26.04
C VAL A 189 8.48 -50.03 24.95
N LYS A 190 8.18 -49.55 23.74
CA LYS A 190 9.14 -49.62 22.62
C LYS A 190 10.35 -48.71 22.87
N THR A 191 10.16 -47.65 23.64
CA THR A 191 11.18 -46.67 24.01
C THR A 191 12.34 -47.28 24.78
N PHE A 192 12.11 -48.20 25.72
CA PHE A 192 13.17 -48.88 26.47
C PHE A 192 14.14 -49.63 25.55
N ARG A 193 13.62 -50.49 24.66
CA ARG A 193 14.44 -51.25 23.70
C ARG A 193 15.22 -50.34 22.76
N THR A 194 14.59 -49.28 22.27
CA THR A 194 15.25 -48.30 21.42
C THR A 194 16.35 -47.54 22.17
N ASN A 195 16.05 -47.02 23.36
CA ASN A 195 17.01 -46.29 24.20
C ASN A 195 18.18 -47.18 24.62
N TYR A 196 17.92 -48.42 25.03
CA TYR A 196 18.97 -49.39 25.37
C TYR A 196 19.90 -49.63 24.18
N LYS A 197 19.33 -49.84 22.98
CA LYS A 197 20.09 -50.04 21.75
C LYS A 197 20.97 -48.84 21.38
N PHE A 198 20.48 -47.62 21.57
CA PHE A 198 21.27 -46.41 21.36
C PHE A 198 22.35 -46.24 22.44
N SER A 199 22.02 -46.51 23.70
CA SER A 199 22.95 -46.32 24.83
C SER A 199 24.17 -47.23 24.75
N ILE A 200 24.01 -48.44 24.22
CA ILE A 200 25.13 -49.38 24.04
C ILE A 200 25.96 -49.09 22.78
N LEU A 201 25.45 -48.30 21.83
CA LEU A 201 26.10 -48.07 20.53
C LEU A 201 27.51 -47.46 20.65
N PRO A 202 27.76 -46.44 21.50
CA PRO A 202 29.12 -45.93 21.69
C PRO A 202 30.08 -47.03 22.18
N SER A 203 29.65 -47.83 23.15
CA SER A 203 30.45 -48.95 23.69
C SER A 203 30.68 -50.07 22.68
N LEU A 204 29.72 -50.32 21.78
CA LEU A 204 29.89 -51.25 20.67
C LEU A 204 30.89 -50.69 19.65
N SER A 205 30.77 -49.41 19.29
CA SER A 205 31.67 -48.70 18.38
C SER A 205 33.12 -48.70 18.88
N ASP A 206 33.35 -48.42 20.17
CA ASP A 206 34.68 -48.45 20.80
C ASP A 206 35.35 -49.83 20.70
N ARG A 207 34.53 -50.89 20.68
CA ARG A 207 34.97 -52.28 20.52
C ARG A 207 34.98 -52.74 19.06
N TRP A 208 34.72 -51.85 18.11
CA TRP A 208 34.61 -52.16 16.69
C TRP A 208 33.53 -53.21 16.37
N LEU A 209 32.43 -53.15 17.13
CA LEU A 209 31.27 -54.02 16.98
C LEU A 209 30.13 -53.24 16.30
N SER A 210 29.49 -53.91 15.36
CA SER A 210 28.26 -53.50 14.69
C SER A 210 27.09 -53.48 15.67
N ARG A 211 25.97 -52.88 15.25
CA ARG A 211 24.72 -52.78 16.02
C ARG A 211 24.12 -54.12 16.47
N ASP A 212 24.50 -55.23 15.82
CA ASP A 212 24.11 -56.60 16.18
C ASP A 212 25.18 -57.34 17.03
N GLY A 213 26.25 -56.65 17.43
CA GLY A 213 27.34 -57.19 18.25
C GLY A 213 28.44 -57.93 17.48
N ARG A 214 28.41 -57.94 16.14
CA ARG A 214 29.43 -58.59 15.29
C ARG A 214 30.51 -57.60 14.88
N ILE A 215 31.76 -58.04 14.69
CA ILE A 215 32.87 -57.18 14.25
C ILE A 215 32.46 -56.44 12.96
N GLY A 216 32.39 -55.12 13.02
CA GLY A 216 31.96 -54.25 11.93
C GLY A 216 33.14 -53.47 11.36
N PHE A 217 33.32 -53.50 10.04
CA PHE A 217 34.19 -52.57 9.34
C PHE A 217 33.37 -51.33 8.98
N GLY A 218 33.84 -50.15 9.42
CA GLY A 218 33.03 -48.97 9.70
C GLY A 218 32.27 -48.34 8.54
N ASP A 219 31.04 -47.90 8.85
CA ASP A 219 30.34 -46.78 8.19
C ASP A 219 29.07 -46.33 8.99
N ASP A 220 29.06 -46.42 10.32
CA ASP A 220 27.85 -46.23 11.16
C ASP A 220 27.74 -44.84 11.84
N ASP A 221 28.72 -43.95 11.64
CA ASP A 221 28.78 -42.62 12.28
C ASP A 221 27.64 -41.66 11.86
N ARG A 222 26.89 -42.01 10.81
CA ARG A 222 25.77 -41.21 10.29
C ARG A 222 24.50 -41.28 11.14
N GLU A 223 24.27 -42.35 11.89
CA GLU A 223 23.01 -42.54 12.63
C GLU A 223 23.01 -41.76 13.97
N THR A 224 24.17 -41.63 14.62
CA THR A 224 24.34 -40.86 15.85
C THR A 224 24.14 -39.35 15.63
N LEU A 225 24.62 -38.82 14.50
CA LEU A 225 24.38 -37.43 14.11
C LEU A 225 22.91 -37.17 13.78
N ARG A 226 22.22 -38.13 13.14
CA ARG A 226 20.77 -38.03 12.88
C ARG A 226 19.91 -37.98 14.13
N TYR A 227 20.27 -38.68 15.21
CA TYR A 227 19.50 -38.63 16.45
C TYR A 227 19.63 -37.26 17.15
N ILE A 228 20.81 -36.64 17.07
CA ILE A 228 21.02 -35.27 17.58
C ILE A 228 20.23 -34.27 16.72
N GLU A 229 20.25 -34.44 15.40
CA GLU A 229 19.42 -33.65 14.48
C GLU A 229 17.93 -33.85 14.77
N ASP A 230 17.44 -35.08 14.96
CA ASP A 230 16.02 -35.38 15.22
C ASP A 230 15.54 -34.82 16.56
N ILE A 231 16.37 -34.84 17.62
CA ILE A 231 16.07 -34.16 18.89
C ILE A 231 15.92 -32.65 18.68
N CYS A 232 16.71 -32.07 17.77
CA CYS A 232 16.70 -30.64 17.48
C CYS A 232 15.69 -30.25 16.38
N SER A 233 15.17 -31.20 15.60
CA SER A 233 14.34 -30.98 14.42
C SER A 233 12.84 -31.23 14.66
N ILE A 234 12.41 -31.49 15.89
CA ILE A 234 10.99 -31.45 16.26
C ILE A 234 10.59 -29.97 16.40
N ASN A 235 10.37 -29.31 15.25
CA ASN A 235 9.54 -28.12 15.05
C ASN A 235 9.25 -27.92 13.56
#